data_AF-A0A091BC67-F1
#
_entry.id   AF-A0A091BC67-F1
#
_cell.length_a   1.000
_cell.length_b   1.000
_cell.length_c   1.000
_cell.angle_alpha   90.00
_cell.angle_beta   90.00
_cell.angle_gamma   90.00
#
_symmetry.space_group_name_H-M   'P 1'
#
loop_
_entity.id
_entity.type
_entity.pdbx_description
1 polymer ?
#
loop_
_entity_poly.entity_id
_entity_poly.type
_entity_poly.pdbx_seq_one_letter_code
_entity_poly.pdbx_strand_id
1 'polypeptide(L)'
;MSLRYAAPTLLLLAACGGAPPDAAVAEAPGTEVVEDATAIDWSACRLPASALPVGGRLFVVDGGRPAPGAEPGREAIRRVDIEVPGPVSLLLTAPDMTVWMVRVSPETEVQAVFASGDESQRITGQRLGDARLAVSAATGQPCGRYWRRDGDGPGYAEVAEAVFGRGHDAVYTMRTGTVVIGGTDSMEPDP
;
A
#
# COMPACT_ATOMS: atom_id res chain seq x y z
N MET A 1 -55.26 -21.28 -30.57
CA MET A 1 -54.76 -22.13 -31.67
C MET A 1 -53.74 -23.07 -31.05
N SER A 2 -54.16 -24.30 -30.81
CA SER A 2 -53.39 -25.36 -30.16
C SER A 2 -52.41 -25.97 -31.16
N LEU A 3 -51.23 -26.40 -30.71
CA LEU A 3 -50.67 -27.68 -31.17
C LEU A 3 -49.84 -28.31 -30.04
N ARG A 4 -50.28 -29.50 -29.66
CA ARG A 4 -49.68 -30.44 -28.72
C ARG A 4 -48.73 -31.33 -29.52
N TYR A 5 -47.61 -31.78 -28.94
CA TYR A 5 -47.06 -33.09 -29.27
C TYR A 5 -46.55 -33.79 -28.01
N ALA A 6 -46.94 -35.06 -27.91
CA ALA A 6 -46.78 -35.97 -26.80
C ALA A 6 -45.56 -36.89 -26.99
N ALA A 7 -45.12 -37.46 -25.87
CA ALA A 7 -44.05 -38.45 -25.67
C ALA A 7 -44.26 -39.79 -26.42
N PRO A 8 -43.23 -40.67 -26.46
CA PRO A 8 -43.11 -41.77 -25.48
C PRO A 8 -41.65 -41.99 -24.99
N THR A 9 -41.28 -42.46 -23.79
CA THR A 9 -41.72 -43.56 -22.89
C THR A 9 -40.91 -44.87 -23.08
N LEU A 10 -40.01 -45.11 -22.09
CA LEU A 10 -39.60 -46.38 -21.43
C LEU A 10 -38.66 -47.43 -22.06
N LEU A 11 -37.61 -47.81 -21.29
CA LEU A 11 -37.34 -49.12 -20.63
C LEU A 11 -35.84 -49.19 -20.23
N LEU A 12 -35.41 -49.09 -18.96
CA LEU A 12 -35.38 -50.07 -17.84
C LEU A 12 -34.54 -51.34 -18.04
N LEU A 13 -33.75 -51.64 -16.99
CA LEU A 13 -32.99 -52.85 -16.60
C LEU A 13 -31.48 -52.79 -16.93
N ALA A 14 -30.53 -53.24 -16.12
CA ALA A 14 -30.44 -53.70 -14.72
C ALA A 14 -28.96 -54.09 -14.54
N ALA A 15 -28.29 -53.63 -13.48
CA ALA A 15 -27.10 -54.29 -12.96
C ALA A 15 -26.94 -54.00 -11.47
N CYS A 16 -27.38 -54.96 -10.65
CA CYS A 16 -27.14 -55.05 -9.22
C CYS A 16 -25.98 -56.01 -8.95
N GLY A 17 -25.15 -55.66 -7.98
CA GLY A 17 -24.15 -56.53 -7.32
C GLY A 17 -22.74 -55.96 -7.50
N GLY A 18 -21.98 -55.59 -6.46
CA GLY A 18 -22.16 -55.66 -5.01
C GLY A 18 -20.76 -55.69 -4.38
N ALA A 19 -20.46 -54.79 -3.45
CA ALA A 19 -19.46 -54.94 -2.37
C ALA A 19 -19.51 -53.69 -1.46
N PRO A 20 -19.34 -53.83 -0.13
CA PRO A 20 -19.51 -52.75 0.85
C PRO A 20 -18.41 -51.68 0.73
N PRO A 21 -18.68 -50.43 1.14
CA PRO A 21 -17.67 -49.38 1.16
C PRO A 21 -16.62 -49.73 2.20
N ASP A 22 -15.40 -49.98 1.75
CA ASP A 22 -14.22 -49.91 2.60
C ASP A 22 -14.17 -48.51 3.18
N ALA A 23 -14.11 -48.42 4.51
CA ALA A 23 -13.89 -47.17 5.23
C ALA A 23 -12.45 -46.71 5.00
N ALA A 24 -12.17 -46.20 3.80
CA ALA A 24 -10.95 -45.49 3.50
C ALA A 24 -11.12 -44.04 3.96
N VAL A 25 -10.61 -43.80 5.17
CA VAL A 25 -10.00 -42.56 5.67
C VAL A 25 -10.39 -41.31 4.87
N ALA A 26 -11.23 -40.47 5.47
CA ALA A 26 -11.32 -39.08 5.10
C ALA A 26 -9.92 -38.47 5.17
N GLU A 27 -9.24 -38.35 4.02
CA GLU A 27 -8.26 -37.30 3.84
C GLU A 27 -9.02 -36.01 4.09
N ALA A 28 -8.74 -35.40 5.25
CA ALA A 28 -9.09 -34.02 5.51
C ALA A 28 -8.74 -33.22 4.25
N PRO A 29 -9.60 -32.30 3.79
CA PRO A 29 -9.23 -31.43 2.69
C PRO A 29 -7.87 -30.87 3.05
N GLY A 30 -6.86 -31.22 2.25
CA GLY A 30 -5.53 -30.66 2.39
C GLY A 30 -5.77 -29.16 2.49
N THR A 31 -5.38 -28.60 3.62
CA THR A 31 -5.22 -27.16 3.73
C THR A 31 -4.33 -26.80 2.56
N GLU A 32 -4.95 -26.31 1.48
CA GLU A 32 -4.25 -25.52 0.50
C GLU A 32 -3.67 -24.40 1.35
N VAL A 33 -2.38 -24.54 1.67
CA VAL A 33 -1.57 -23.44 2.12
C VAL A 33 -1.62 -22.50 0.93
N VAL A 34 -2.59 -21.58 0.97
CA VAL A 34 -2.64 -20.43 0.08
C VAL A 34 -1.24 -19.83 0.16
N GLU A 35 -0.59 -19.81 -0.99
CA GLU A 35 0.79 -19.37 -1.15
C GLU A 35 1.06 -18.14 -0.29
N ASP A 36 2.11 -18.29 0.51
CA ASP A 36 2.78 -17.28 1.29
C ASP A 36 2.74 -15.94 0.54
N ALA A 37 2.20 -14.90 1.18
CA ALA A 37 2.22 -13.55 0.64
C ALA A 37 3.67 -13.25 0.25
N THR A 38 3.95 -13.23 -1.06
CA THR A 38 5.31 -13.20 -1.60
C THR A 38 6.12 -12.15 -0.86
N ALA A 39 7.09 -12.61 -0.05
CA ALA A 39 7.90 -11.74 0.78
C ALA A 39 8.51 -10.63 -0.08
N ILE A 40 8.35 -9.37 0.35
CA ILE A 40 8.79 -8.21 -0.41
C ILE A 40 10.32 -8.22 -0.46
N ASP A 41 10.88 -8.14 -1.67
CA ASP A 41 12.32 -7.91 -1.84
C ASP A 41 12.66 -6.45 -1.55
N TRP A 42 12.94 -6.17 -0.27
CA TRP A 42 13.33 -4.85 0.21
C TRP A 42 14.67 -4.35 -0.32
N SER A 43 15.50 -5.20 -0.92
CA SER A 43 16.81 -4.79 -1.45
C SER A 43 16.66 -3.81 -2.63
N ALA A 44 15.63 -3.98 -3.44
CA ALA A 44 15.26 -3.10 -4.55
C ALA A 44 14.65 -1.75 -4.11
N CYS A 45 14.40 -1.59 -2.80
CA CYS A 45 13.67 -0.48 -2.20
C CYS A 45 14.56 0.40 -1.32
N ARG A 46 15.88 0.17 -1.38
CA ARG A 46 16.85 0.94 -0.63
C ARG A 46 16.96 2.35 -1.18
N LEU A 47 16.93 3.31 -0.26
CA LEU A 47 17.22 4.70 -0.58
C LEU A 47 18.65 4.83 -1.12
N PRO A 48 18.85 5.49 -2.28
CA PRO A 48 20.18 5.69 -2.83
C PRO A 48 21.06 6.49 -1.86
N ALA A 49 22.34 6.16 -1.82
CA ALA A 49 23.37 6.87 -1.04
C ALA A 49 23.05 7.06 0.47
N SER A 50 22.17 6.24 1.03
CA SER A 50 21.75 6.34 2.43
C SER A 50 22.34 5.21 3.28
N ALA A 51 22.94 5.56 4.41
CA ALA A 51 23.26 4.59 5.45
C ALA A 51 21.99 4.30 6.28
N LEU A 52 21.84 3.06 6.74
CA LEU A 52 20.80 2.67 7.69
C LEU A 52 21.39 2.58 9.11
N PRO A 53 20.66 3.00 10.16
CA PRO A 53 19.37 3.68 10.10
C PRO A 53 19.51 5.12 9.58
N VAL A 54 18.49 5.59 8.85
CA VAL A 54 18.46 6.98 8.40
C VAL A 54 18.22 7.91 9.60
N GLY A 55 19.01 8.98 9.67
CA GLY A 55 18.96 9.95 10.76
C GLY A 55 17.68 10.79 10.78
N GLY A 56 17.49 11.51 11.89
CA GLY A 56 16.42 12.49 12.05
C GLY A 56 15.08 11.93 12.50
N ARG A 57 14.03 12.76 12.41
CA ARG A 57 12.65 12.34 12.69
C ARG A 57 12.03 11.77 11.42
N LEU A 58 11.40 10.60 11.52
CA LEU A 58 10.72 9.93 10.41
C LEU A 58 9.21 10.18 10.50
N PHE A 59 8.65 10.89 9.54
CA PHE A 59 7.21 11.11 9.43
C PHE A 59 6.61 10.32 8.28
N VAL A 60 5.47 9.71 8.53
CA VAL A 60 4.62 9.10 7.51
C VAL A 60 3.56 10.11 7.10
N VAL A 61 3.36 10.26 5.80
CA VAL A 61 2.28 11.02 5.20
C VAL A 61 1.43 10.07 4.35
N ASP A 62 0.27 9.73 4.88
CA ASP A 62 -0.78 9.03 4.13
C ASP A 62 -1.60 10.07 3.39
N GLY A 63 -1.53 10.09 2.07
CA GLY A 63 -2.29 11.06 1.30
C GLY A 63 -3.79 10.71 1.21
N GLY A 64 -4.21 9.57 1.76
CA GLY A 64 -5.59 9.15 1.87
C GLY A 64 -6.19 8.65 0.56
N ARG A 65 -7.43 8.16 0.68
CA ARG A 65 -8.22 7.70 -0.47
C ARG A 65 -8.56 8.87 -1.39
N PRO A 66 -8.69 8.62 -2.70
CA PRO A 66 -9.14 9.64 -3.64
C PRO A 66 -10.51 10.18 -3.21
N ALA A 67 -10.74 11.48 -3.44
CA ALA A 67 -12.02 12.10 -3.16
C ALA A 67 -13.14 11.42 -4.00
N PRO A 68 -14.37 11.29 -3.48
CA PRO A 68 -15.49 10.80 -4.27
C PRO A 68 -15.64 11.61 -5.57
N GLY A 69 -15.68 10.92 -6.71
CA GLY A 69 -15.78 11.55 -8.03
C GLY A 69 -14.44 11.98 -8.64
N ALA A 70 -13.30 11.66 -8.03
CA ALA A 70 -12.01 11.80 -8.69
C ALA A 70 -11.96 10.93 -9.97
N GLU A 71 -11.51 11.52 -11.07
CA GLU A 71 -11.33 10.82 -12.34
C GLU A 71 -10.19 9.79 -12.21
N PRO A 72 -10.42 8.51 -12.54
CA PRO A 72 -9.37 7.50 -12.55
C PRO A 72 -8.22 7.89 -13.48
N GLY A 73 -6.98 7.63 -13.06
CA GLY A 73 -5.78 7.96 -13.84
C GLY A 73 -5.42 9.45 -13.90
N ARG A 74 -6.21 10.32 -13.28
CA ARG A 74 -5.85 11.73 -13.13
C ARG A 74 -4.78 11.88 -12.04
N GLU A 75 -3.70 12.55 -12.39
CA GLU A 75 -2.62 12.87 -11.44
C GLU A 75 -3.10 13.86 -10.38
N ALA A 76 -2.98 13.48 -9.10
CA ALA A 76 -3.25 14.32 -7.94
C ALA A 76 -1.97 15.05 -7.50
N ILE A 77 -2.10 16.32 -7.11
CA ILE A 77 -1.00 17.08 -6.52
C ILE A 77 -1.24 17.17 -5.02
N ARG A 78 -0.31 16.64 -4.23
CA ARG A 78 -0.36 16.59 -2.76
C ARG A 78 0.78 17.41 -2.18
N ARG A 79 0.47 18.41 -1.36
CA ARG A 79 1.47 19.32 -0.77
C ARG A 79 1.84 18.89 0.65
N VAL A 80 3.14 18.81 0.91
CA VAL A 80 3.71 18.51 2.23
C VAL A 80 4.58 19.68 2.66
N ASP A 81 4.12 20.46 3.63
CA ASP A 81 4.86 21.59 4.18
C ASP A 81 5.51 21.15 5.50
N ILE A 82 6.83 21.30 5.63
CA ILE A 82 7.61 20.79 6.77
C ILE A 82 8.27 21.94 7.51
N GLU A 83 7.86 22.14 8.75
CA GLU A 83 8.29 23.22 9.65
C GLU A 83 8.98 22.63 10.89
N VAL A 84 9.86 21.66 10.67
CA VAL A 84 10.38 20.80 11.72
C VAL A 84 11.90 21.01 11.84
N PRO A 85 12.40 21.72 12.87
CA PRO A 85 13.83 22.00 12.96
C PRO A 85 14.69 20.74 13.02
N GLY A 86 15.81 20.74 12.27
CA GLY A 86 16.78 19.65 12.24
C GLY A 86 16.46 18.55 11.20
N PRO A 87 17.10 17.37 11.35
CA PRO A 87 17.03 16.30 10.35
C PRO A 87 15.65 15.61 10.31
N VAL A 88 15.12 15.41 9.11
CA VAL A 88 13.81 14.81 8.83
C VAL A 88 13.88 13.80 7.67
N SER A 89 13.19 12.68 7.84
CA SER A 89 12.94 11.68 6.81
C SER A 89 11.44 11.54 6.58
N LEU A 90 11.05 11.23 5.33
CA LEU A 90 9.64 11.16 4.93
C LEU A 90 9.32 9.84 4.27
N LEU A 91 8.24 9.22 4.74
CA LEU A 91 7.54 8.15 4.04
C LEU A 91 6.21 8.70 3.51
N LEU A 92 6.05 8.76 2.19
CA LEU A 92 4.87 9.29 1.52
C LEU A 92 4.11 8.14 0.85
N THR A 93 2.80 8.06 1.03
CA THR A 93 2.03 6.98 0.40
C THR A 93 0.62 7.36 -0.04
N ALA A 94 0.21 6.83 -1.19
CA ALA A 94 -1.06 7.15 -1.85
C ALA A 94 -1.53 5.98 -2.74
N PRO A 95 -2.84 5.73 -2.86
CA PRO A 95 -3.37 4.74 -3.80
C PRO A 95 -3.44 5.23 -5.24
N ASP A 96 -3.45 6.54 -5.48
CA ASP A 96 -3.63 7.19 -6.78
C ASP A 96 -2.33 7.80 -7.33
N MET A 97 -2.35 8.09 -8.64
CA MET A 97 -1.23 8.76 -9.33
C MET A 97 -0.96 10.10 -8.64
N THR A 98 0.22 10.28 -8.04
CA THR A 98 0.47 11.39 -7.13
C THR A 98 1.80 12.10 -7.41
N VAL A 99 1.74 13.43 -7.47
CA VAL A 99 2.89 14.33 -7.33
C VAL A 99 2.93 14.89 -5.93
N TRP A 100 3.95 14.49 -5.18
CA TRP A 100 4.28 15.02 -3.88
C TRP A 100 5.08 16.32 -4.05
N MET A 101 4.47 17.44 -3.69
CA MET A 101 5.10 18.75 -3.63
C MET A 101 5.57 19.01 -2.20
N VAL A 102 6.84 18.72 -1.93
CA VAL A 102 7.44 18.89 -0.61
C VAL A 102 8.06 20.28 -0.50
N ARG A 103 7.61 21.06 0.48
CA ARG A 103 8.19 22.36 0.84
C ARG A 103 8.82 22.25 2.21
N VAL A 104 10.07 22.68 2.30
CA VAL A 104 10.92 22.46 3.47
C VAL A 104 11.28 23.81 4.07
N SER A 105 11.00 24.04 5.35
CA SER A 105 11.37 25.27 6.06
C SER A 105 12.90 25.40 6.21
N PRO A 106 13.48 26.61 6.21
CA PRO A 106 14.94 26.81 6.23
C PRO A 106 15.68 26.05 7.35
N GLU A 107 15.03 25.82 8.49
CA GLU A 107 15.58 25.13 9.65
C GLU A 107 15.47 23.60 9.58
N THR A 108 14.73 23.08 8.60
CA THR A 108 14.56 21.64 8.35
C THR A 108 15.62 21.16 7.35
N GLU A 109 16.22 20.01 7.66
CA GLU A 109 17.16 19.28 6.80
C GLU A 109 16.56 17.93 6.39
N VAL A 110 16.18 17.77 5.12
CA VAL A 110 15.62 16.49 4.65
C VAL A 110 16.75 15.51 4.37
N GLN A 111 16.77 14.41 5.13
CA GLN A 111 17.74 13.32 5.01
C GLN A 111 17.32 12.30 3.96
N ALA A 112 16.02 11.98 3.88
CA ALA A 112 15.50 11.04 2.89
C ALA A 112 14.01 11.22 2.61
N VAL A 113 13.58 10.84 1.39
CA VAL A 113 12.18 10.76 1.00
C VAL A 113 11.91 9.46 0.24
N PHE A 114 11.01 8.64 0.77
CA PHE A 114 10.50 7.45 0.10
C PHE A 114 9.02 7.66 -0.22
N ALA A 115 8.64 7.57 -1.50
CA ALA A 115 7.24 7.63 -1.93
C ALA A 115 6.80 6.29 -2.52
N SER A 116 5.67 5.75 -2.07
CA SER A 116 5.15 4.47 -2.56
C SER A 116 3.63 4.48 -2.72
N GLY A 117 3.13 3.86 -3.79
CA GLY A 117 1.70 3.80 -4.08
C GLY A 117 1.32 2.69 -5.04
N ASP A 118 0.01 2.47 -5.18
CA ASP A 118 -0.49 1.49 -6.16
C ASP A 118 -0.28 2.03 -7.59
N GLU A 119 -0.49 3.33 -7.77
CA GLU A 119 -0.27 4.06 -9.00
C GLU A 119 1.03 4.88 -8.99
N SER A 120 1.40 5.46 -10.13
CA SER A 120 2.65 6.22 -10.31
C SER A 120 2.87 7.32 -9.25
N GLN A 121 4.06 7.35 -8.65
CA GLN A 121 4.46 8.32 -7.63
C GLN A 121 5.59 9.21 -8.13
N ARG A 122 5.53 10.51 -7.83
CA ARG A 122 6.59 11.47 -8.19
C ARG A 122 6.86 12.45 -7.05
N ILE A 123 8.13 12.67 -6.74
CA ILE A 123 8.57 13.59 -5.68
C ILE A 123 9.12 14.86 -6.32
N THR A 124 8.65 16.01 -5.86
CA THR A 124 9.10 17.34 -6.29
C THR A 124 9.31 18.26 -5.08
N GLY A 125 10.24 19.21 -5.19
CA GLY A 125 10.56 20.13 -4.11
C GLY A 125 12.02 20.58 -4.17
N GLN A 126 12.33 21.62 -3.40
CA GLN A 126 13.71 22.10 -3.21
C GLN A 126 14.27 21.55 -1.90
N ARG A 127 15.60 21.44 -1.80
CA ARG A 127 16.33 21.00 -0.60
C ARG A 127 15.95 19.60 -0.07
N LEU A 128 15.63 18.67 -0.98
CA LEU A 128 15.25 17.29 -0.62
C LEU A 128 16.43 16.30 -0.57
N GLY A 129 17.66 16.75 -0.85
CA GLY A 129 18.84 15.89 -0.95
C GLY A 129 18.78 14.89 -2.12
N ASP A 130 19.70 13.93 -2.15
CA ASP A 130 19.78 12.91 -3.22
C ASP A 130 19.15 11.56 -2.81
N ALA A 131 18.95 11.34 -1.52
CA ALA A 131 18.32 10.15 -0.94
C ALA A 131 16.79 10.17 -1.15
N ARG A 132 16.38 9.99 -2.41
CA ARG A 132 14.97 9.98 -2.81
C ARG A 132 14.66 8.77 -3.65
N LEU A 133 13.54 8.12 -3.36
CA LEU A 133 13.04 7.00 -4.14
C LEU A 133 11.53 7.07 -4.25
N ALA A 134 11.01 6.95 -5.46
CA ALA A 134 9.59 6.81 -5.74
C ALA A 134 9.35 5.44 -6.40
N VAL A 135 8.39 4.69 -5.86
CA VAL A 135 8.03 3.36 -6.33
C VAL A 135 6.52 3.21 -6.51
N SER A 136 6.10 2.36 -7.43
CA SER A 136 4.67 2.08 -7.66
C SER A 136 4.36 0.64 -8.09
N ALA A 137 3.19 0.13 -7.70
CA ALA A 137 2.74 -1.19 -8.14
C ALA A 137 2.50 -1.23 -9.65
N ALA A 138 1.95 -0.14 -10.21
CA ALA A 138 1.65 0.03 -11.64
C ALA A 138 2.87 -0.15 -12.56
N THR A 139 4.09 0.01 -12.04
CA THR A 139 5.35 -0.18 -12.78
C THR A 139 6.05 -1.51 -12.45
N GLY A 140 5.41 -2.39 -11.68
CA GLY A 140 5.95 -3.69 -11.29
C GLY A 140 7.08 -3.61 -10.27
N GLN A 141 7.19 -2.53 -9.49
CA GLN A 141 8.23 -2.38 -8.47
C GLN A 141 7.85 -3.11 -7.17
N PRO A 142 8.76 -3.87 -6.55
CA PRO A 142 8.42 -4.85 -5.51
C PRO A 142 7.85 -4.26 -4.20
N CYS A 143 8.21 -3.03 -3.85
CA CYS A 143 7.65 -2.30 -2.69
C CYS A 143 6.74 -1.13 -3.10
N GLY A 144 6.38 -1.06 -4.38
CA GLY A 144 5.40 -0.10 -4.87
C GLY A 144 4.02 -0.56 -4.48
N ARG A 145 3.43 0.07 -3.46
CA ARG A 145 2.04 -0.14 -3.06
C ARG A 145 1.59 0.95 -2.10
N TYR A 146 0.29 1.13 -1.99
CA TYR A 146 -0.27 1.97 -0.95
C TYR A 146 -0.18 1.28 0.42
N TRP A 147 0.50 1.94 1.37
CA TRP A 147 0.59 1.47 2.74
C TRP A 147 -0.51 2.10 3.59
N ARG A 148 -1.15 1.32 4.46
CA ARG A 148 -2.25 1.78 5.31
C ARG A 148 -1.99 1.47 6.78
N ARG A 149 -2.56 2.30 7.66
CA ARG A 149 -2.60 2.05 9.11
C ARG A 149 -3.40 0.79 9.46
N ASP A 150 -4.55 0.62 8.83
CA ASP A 150 -5.57 -0.38 9.19
C ASP A 150 -5.92 -1.30 8.00
N GLY A 151 -4.95 -1.66 7.18
CA GLY A 151 -5.12 -2.66 6.11
C GLY A 151 -4.77 -4.07 6.58
N ASP A 152 -5.16 -5.10 5.83
CA ASP A 152 -4.63 -6.45 6.04
C ASP A 152 -3.12 -6.47 5.70
N GLY A 153 -2.28 -6.74 6.70
CA GLY A 153 -0.82 -6.82 6.57
C GLY A 153 -0.06 -5.75 7.37
N PRO A 154 1.29 -5.81 7.39
CA PRO A 154 2.08 -4.82 8.09
C PRO A 154 2.04 -3.49 7.32
N GLY A 155 1.54 -2.44 7.96
CA GLY A 155 1.36 -1.14 7.34
C GLY A 155 2.65 -0.32 7.31
N TYR A 156 2.67 0.79 8.04
CA TYR A 156 3.80 1.74 8.03
C TYR A 156 5.04 1.25 8.77
N ALA A 157 4.88 0.39 9.77
CA ALA A 157 5.99 -0.05 10.61
C ALA A 157 7.00 -0.90 9.82
N GLU A 158 6.51 -1.84 9.00
CA GLU A 158 7.38 -2.70 8.19
C GLU A 158 8.16 -1.90 7.15
N VAL A 159 7.48 -1.05 6.37
CA VAL A 159 8.14 -0.21 5.36
C VAL A 159 9.10 0.79 6.00
N ALA A 160 8.78 1.35 7.17
CA ALA A 160 9.68 2.22 7.91
C ALA A 160 10.96 1.48 8.32
N GLU A 161 10.81 0.29 8.91
CA GLU A 161 11.95 -0.54 9.32
C GLU A 161 12.79 -0.99 8.13
N ALA A 162 12.15 -1.43 7.04
CA ALA A 162 12.86 -1.95 5.88
C ALA A 162 13.59 -0.86 5.07
N VAL A 163 12.98 0.31 4.89
CA VAL A 163 13.53 1.39 4.06
C VAL A 163 14.42 2.34 4.85
N PHE A 164 14.08 2.61 6.11
CA PHE A 164 14.79 3.59 6.95
C PHE A 164 15.58 2.95 8.09
N GLY A 165 15.43 1.65 8.34
CA GLY A 165 16.12 0.94 9.43
C GLY A 165 15.60 1.30 10.83
N ARG A 166 14.38 1.86 10.91
CA ARG A 166 13.76 2.30 12.17
C ARG A 166 12.25 2.51 12.04
N GLY A 167 11.56 2.54 13.18
CA GLY A 167 10.18 3.00 13.28
C GLY A 167 9.98 4.50 12.97
N HIS A 168 8.74 4.85 12.63
CA HIS A 168 8.31 6.23 12.39
C HIS A 168 7.90 6.93 13.70
N ASP A 169 8.10 8.24 13.76
CA ASP A 169 7.82 9.07 14.93
C ASP A 169 6.38 9.59 14.94
N ALA A 170 5.78 9.86 13.78
CA ALA A 170 4.37 10.22 13.66
C ALA A 170 3.79 9.91 12.27
N VAL A 171 2.46 9.81 12.21
CA VAL A 171 1.68 9.60 10.98
C VAL A 171 0.75 10.79 10.79
N TYR A 172 0.71 11.34 9.58
CA TYR A 172 -0.21 12.39 9.16
C TYR A 172 -1.07 11.90 8.00
N THR A 173 -2.39 12.09 8.10
CA THR A 173 -3.32 11.74 7.03
C THR A 173 -3.84 13.00 6.35
N MET A 174 -3.70 13.09 5.02
CA MET A 174 -4.23 14.21 4.25
C MET A 174 -5.74 14.14 4.11
N ARG A 175 -6.41 15.28 4.31
CA ARG A 175 -7.86 15.45 4.04
C ARG A 175 -8.14 16.33 2.82
N THR A 176 -7.31 17.33 2.58
CA THR A 176 -7.54 18.38 1.57
C THR A 176 -6.38 18.52 0.59
N GLY A 177 -5.61 17.44 0.37
CA GLY A 177 -4.45 17.44 -0.51
C GLY A 177 -3.26 18.28 -0.01
N THR A 178 -3.31 18.77 1.23
CA THR A 178 -2.19 19.45 1.91
C THR A 178 -2.03 18.89 3.32
N VAL A 179 -0.79 18.80 3.79
CA VAL A 179 -0.43 18.53 5.18
C VAL A 179 0.68 19.49 5.61
N VAL A 180 0.60 19.95 6.86
CA VAL A 180 1.67 20.71 7.52
C VAL A 180 2.21 19.88 8.67
N ILE A 181 3.52 19.67 8.70
CA ILE A 181 4.23 18.92 9.74
C ILE A 181 5.00 19.93 10.59
N GLY A 182 4.82 19.90 11.91
CA GLY A 182 5.52 20.80 12.84
C GLY A 182 4.98 22.24 12.93
N GLY A 183 3.94 22.56 12.15
CA GLY A 183 3.25 23.85 12.23
C GLY A 183 2.50 24.01 13.55
N THR A 184 2.25 25.28 13.92
CA THR A 184 1.47 25.64 15.13
C THR A 184 -0.05 25.54 14.93
N ASP A 185 -0.49 25.32 13.69
CA ASP A 185 -1.88 25.03 13.37
C ASP A 185 -2.23 23.65 13.94
N SER A 186 -2.88 23.70 15.10
CA SER A 186 -3.33 22.53 15.85
C SER A 186 -4.22 21.69 14.94
N MET A 187 -3.69 20.57 14.45
CA MET A 187 -4.53 19.50 13.94
C MET A 187 -5.19 18.88 15.16
N GLU A 188 -6.43 19.31 15.44
CA GLU A 188 -7.27 18.71 16.48
C GLU A 188 -7.35 17.20 16.20
N PRO A 189 -6.93 16.34 17.15
CA PRO A 189 -7.03 14.90 16.96
C PRO A 189 -8.51 14.52 16.84
N ASP A 190 -8.86 13.78 15.80
CA ASP A 190 -10.21 13.22 15.64
C ASP A 190 -10.52 12.33 16.88
N PRO A 191 -11.68 12.48 17.54
CA PRO A 191 -12.07 11.66 18.70
C PRO A 191 -12.26 10.18 18.38
#